data_AF-A0AAD6KAH3-F1
#
_entry.id   AF-A0AAD6KAH3-F1
#
_cell.length_a   1.000
_cell.length_b   1.000
_cell.length_c   1.000
_cell.angle_alpha   90.00
_cell.angle_beta   90.00
_cell.angle_gamma   90.00
#
_symmetry.space_group_name_H-M   'P 1'
#
loop_
_entity.id
_entity.type
_entity.pdbx_description
1 polymer ?
#
loop_
_entity_poly.entity_id
_entity_poly.type
_entity_poly.pdbx_seq_one_letter_code
_entity_poly.pdbx_strand_id
1 'polypeptide(L)'
;MRDSSKTVRCLFCFMFIAELGASLNCTTSCGNRGVDIRFPFWIKDRQADQCGYPGFALSCNEMGDIVLELPPAGKLHIEKIDYRNQVIHASDPQRCLLRQYSSYSSSVFHLQFKKSKVNFTIFNCSLNNTRPLNWMAPCLSTAHYDVLAVDSELSIEDNESLLSCTKMYDLPVPHDIRLSWSSPNCGSCEATGKQCRLRKNSITELETECYGLHKVISKNSEKKLSKIENLTRVLIFYRYLEKATDYRCNHRIIPFWHFSHCSLPNL
;
A
#
# COMPACT_ATOMS: atom_id res chain seq x y z
N MET A 1 37.97 -17.13 -40.67
CA MET A 1 37.60 -15.83 -40.06
C MET A 1 36.27 -15.35 -40.62
N ARG A 2 35.14 -15.90 -40.15
CA ARG A 2 33.78 -15.47 -40.55
C ARG A 2 32.75 -15.99 -39.55
N ASP A 3 32.92 -15.72 -38.25
CA ASP A 3 31.89 -16.13 -37.28
C ASP A 3 31.81 -15.31 -35.98
N SER A 4 32.60 -14.24 -35.84
CA SER A 4 32.57 -13.39 -34.62
C SER A 4 31.61 -12.19 -34.74
N SER A 5 31.18 -11.83 -35.96
CA SER A 5 30.38 -10.61 -36.20
C SER A 5 28.87 -10.79 -35.94
N LYS A 6 28.34 -12.01 -36.03
CA LYS A 6 26.89 -12.28 -35.85
C LYS A 6 26.49 -12.34 -34.38
N THR A 7 27.36 -12.89 -33.53
CA THR A 7 27.12 -13.06 -32.09
C THR A 7 27.12 -11.73 -31.33
N VAL A 8 28.00 -10.80 -31.71
CA VAL A 8 28.08 -9.45 -31.13
C VAL A 8 26.86 -8.59 -31.49
N ARG A 9 26.29 -8.77 -32.69
CA ARG A 9 25.06 -8.08 -33.13
C ARG A 9 23.82 -8.54 -32.35
N CYS A 10 23.74 -9.82 -32.00
CA CYS A 10 22.64 -10.34 -31.16
C CYS A 10 22.70 -9.81 -29.72
N LEU A 11 23.88 -9.72 -29.12
CA LEU A 11 24.06 -9.17 -27.77
C LEU A 11 23.63 -7.71 -27.67
N PHE A 12 23.93 -6.89 -28.68
CA PHE A 12 23.50 -5.49 -28.72
C PHE A 12 21.97 -5.35 -28.84
N CYS A 13 21.31 -6.21 -29.63
CA CYS A 13 19.84 -6.23 -29.70
C CYS A 13 19.17 -6.71 -28.40
N PHE A 14 19.79 -7.62 -27.64
CA PHE A 14 19.27 -8.05 -26.34
C PHE A 14 19.40 -6.97 -25.25
N MET A 15 20.47 -6.16 -25.29
CA MET A 15 20.64 -5.04 -24.35
C MET A 15 19.62 -3.91 -24.61
N PHE A 16 19.29 -3.63 -25.88
CA PHE A 16 18.24 -2.65 -26.22
C PHE A 16 16.82 -3.10 -25.85
N ILE A 17 16.53 -4.40 -25.82
CA ILE A 17 15.22 -4.91 -25.35
C ILE A 17 15.10 -4.85 -23.82
N ALA A 18 16.23 -4.94 -23.09
CA ALA A 18 16.22 -4.84 -21.64
C ALA A 18 15.87 -3.42 -21.13
N GLU A 19 16.21 -2.37 -21.89
CA GLU A 19 15.93 -0.98 -21.52
C GLU A 19 14.49 -0.52 -21.84
N LEU A 20 13.84 -1.12 -22.84
CA LEU A 20 12.45 -0.81 -23.20
C LEU A 20 11.41 -1.63 -22.41
N GLY A 21 11.85 -2.66 -21.69
CA GLY A 21 11.00 -3.65 -21.02
C GLY A 21 10.87 -3.51 -19.51
N ALA A 22 11.47 -2.49 -18.87
CA ALA A 22 11.21 -2.22 -17.46
C ALA A 22 9.80 -1.65 -17.30
N SER A 23 8.79 -2.53 -17.23
CA SER A 23 7.47 -2.15 -16.74
C SER A 23 7.66 -1.58 -15.34
N LEU A 24 7.51 -0.26 -15.18
CA LEU A 24 7.61 0.37 -13.87
C LEU A 24 6.55 -0.27 -12.96
N ASN A 25 7.01 -1.05 -11.98
CA ASN A 25 6.11 -1.67 -11.03
C ASN A 25 5.69 -0.62 -10.01
N CYS A 26 4.51 -0.04 -10.22
CA CYS A 26 3.91 0.96 -9.34
C CYS A 26 3.13 0.35 -8.18
N THR A 27 3.24 -0.95 -7.92
CA THR A 27 2.63 -1.60 -6.76
C THR A 27 3.61 -1.56 -5.59
N THR A 28 3.17 -1.04 -4.45
CA THR A 28 3.96 -0.96 -3.22
C THR A 28 3.08 -1.20 -1.99
N SER A 29 3.66 -1.21 -0.79
CA SER A 29 2.92 -1.27 0.48
C SER A 29 3.67 -0.50 1.57
N CYS A 30 2.95 -0.11 2.63
CA CYS A 30 3.57 0.35 3.87
C CYS A 30 3.72 -0.84 4.83
N GLY A 31 4.95 -1.05 5.31
CA GLY A 31 5.28 -2.15 6.21
C GLY A 31 4.84 -3.54 5.70
N ASN A 32 4.58 -4.44 6.65
CA ASN A 32 4.21 -5.84 6.38
C ASN A 32 2.70 -6.10 6.47
N ARG A 33 1.85 -5.05 6.40
CA ARG A 33 0.40 -5.17 6.61
C ARG A 33 -0.37 -5.78 5.43
N GLY A 34 0.28 -5.94 4.28
CA GLY A 34 -0.31 -6.61 3.12
C GLY A 34 -1.40 -5.82 2.38
N VAL A 35 -1.48 -4.50 2.58
CA VAL A 35 -2.34 -3.63 1.78
C VAL A 35 -1.53 -3.11 0.59
N ASP A 36 -1.84 -3.63 -0.59
CA ASP A 36 -1.21 -3.20 -1.84
C ASP A 36 -1.72 -1.82 -2.27
N ILE A 37 -0.78 -0.89 -2.41
CA ILE A 37 -0.96 0.45 -2.92
C ILE A 37 -0.63 0.42 -4.41
N ARG A 38 -1.65 0.67 -5.21
CA ARG A 38 -1.66 0.72 -6.66
C ARG A 38 -2.34 2.00 -7.12
N PHE A 39 -2.13 2.36 -8.39
CA PHE A 39 -2.84 3.43 -9.07
C PHE A 39 -4.36 3.36 -8.81
N PRO A 40 -5.05 4.47 -8.48
CA PRO A 40 -4.58 5.86 -8.57
C PRO A 40 -3.69 6.33 -7.41
N PHE A 41 -3.61 5.55 -6.34
CA PHE A 41 -2.83 5.88 -5.16
C PHE A 41 -1.35 5.65 -5.37
N TRP A 42 -0.55 6.46 -4.69
CA TRP A 42 0.91 6.38 -4.74
C TRP A 42 1.50 6.97 -3.47
N ILE A 43 2.67 6.48 -3.07
CA ILE A 43 3.42 7.02 -1.93
C ILE A 43 4.29 8.18 -2.41
N LYS A 44 3.98 9.37 -1.89
CA LYS A 44 4.79 10.58 -2.12
C LYS A 44 6.23 10.33 -1.69
N ASP A 45 7.18 10.84 -2.45
CA ASP A 45 8.64 10.75 -2.19
C ASP A 45 9.25 9.33 -2.25
N ARG A 46 8.45 8.28 -2.51
CA ARG A 46 8.92 6.89 -2.67
C ARG A 46 8.71 6.34 -4.08
N GLN A 47 7.66 6.77 -4.77
CA GLN A 47 7.33 6.32 -6.13
C GLN A 47 7.53 7.47 -7.12
N ALA A 48 7.85 7.15 -8.37
CA ALA A 48 7.90 8.15 -9.44
C ALA A 48 6.49 8.73 -9.69
N ASP A 49 6.40 10.01 -10.04
CA ASP A 49 5.12 10.73 -10.20
C ASP A 49 4.16 10.04 -11.18
N GLN A 50 4.69 9.37 -12.19
CA GLN A 50 3.95 8.58 -13.18
C GLN A 50 3.22 7.34 -12.62
N CYS A 51 3.45 6.97 -11.35
CA CYS A 51 2.73 5.89 -10.67
C CYS A 51 1.39 6.31 -10.07
N GLY A 52 1.14 7.62 -9.97
CA GLY A 52 0.05 8.18 -9.20
C GLY A 52 -0.90 9.05 -10.00
N TYR A 53 -2.13 9.18 -9.54
CA TYR A 53 -3.03 10.23 -10.00
C TYR A 53 -2.89 11.48 -9.12
N PRO A 54 -2.90 12.70 -9.69
CA PRO A 54 -2.88 13.93 -8.90
C PRO A 54 -4.01 13.98 -7.86
N GLY A 55 -3.69 14.33 -6.61
CA GLY A 55 -4.66 14.34 -5.50
C GLY A 55 -4.85 13.00 -4.78
N PHE A 56 -4.20 11.92 -5.22
CA PHE A 56 -4.25 10.58 -4.59
C PHE A 56 -2.93 10.21 -3.88
N ALA A 57 -2.13 11.21 -3.51
CA ALA A 57 -0.89 11.00 -2.79
C ALA A 57 -1.16 10.48 -1.38
N LEU A 58 -0.41 9.46 -0.98
CA LEU A 58 -0.40 8.85 0.35
C LEU A 58 1.00 8.96 0.95
N SER A 59 1.10 8.73 2.25
CA SER A 59 2.38 8.58 2.95
C SER A 59 2.38 7.31 3.82
N CYS A 60 3.57 6.85 4.21
CA CYS A 60 3.71 5.83 5.24
C CYS A 60 4.19 6.52 6.53
N ASN A 61 3.59 6.20 7.67
CA ASN A 61 4.15 6.63 8.96
C ASN A 61 5.25 5.68 9.44
N GLU A 62 5.90 6.01 10.55
CA GLU A 62 6.98 5.21 11.16
C GLU A 62 6.52 3.82 11.61
N MET A 63 5.23 3.66 11.93
CA MET A 63 4.61 2.38 12.31
C MET A 63 4.21 1.52 11.09
N GLY A 64 4.45 2.02 9.87
CA GLY A 64 4.06 1.37 8.63
C GLY A 64 2.56 1.41 8.32
N ASP A 65 1.78 2.29 8.97
CA ASP A 65 0.42 2.63 8.53
C ASP A 65 0.46 3.43 7.21
N ILE A 66 -0.57 3.22 6.40
CA ILE A 66 -0.85 4.05 5.22
C ILE A 66 -1.64 5.26 5.69
N VAL A 67 -1.15 6.45 5.38
CA VAL A 67 -1.75 7.72 5.81
C VAL A 67 -2.28 8.49 4.60
N LEU A 68 -3.55 8.88 4.69
CA LEU A 68 -4.20 9.79 3.77
C LEU A 68 -4.38 11.14 4.46
N GLU A 69 -3.82 12.18 3.88
CA GLU A 69 -4.03 13.54 4.35
C GLU A 69 -5.23 14.17 3.64
N LEU A 70 -6.18 14.65 4.43
CA LEU A 70 -7.40 15.30 3.96
C LEU A 70 -7.46 16.71 4.56
N PRO A 71 -6.74 17.70 4.02
CA PRO A 71 -6.89 19.08 4.50
C PRO A 71 -8.33 19.56 4.26
N PRO A 72 -9.06 20.13 5.23
CA PRO A 72 -8.68 20.45 6.62
C PRO A 72 -8.98 19.36 7.67
N ALA A 73 -9.64 18.26 7.29
CA ALA A 73 -10.08 17.15 8.15
C ALA A 73 -8.96 16.38 8.87
N GLY A 74 -7.71 16.60 8.48
CA GLY A 74 -6.55 16.01 9.14
C GLY A 74 -6.09 14.74 8.45
N LYS A 75 -5.53 13.81 9.22
CA LYS A 75 -4.91 12.58 8.70
C LYS A 75 -5.75 11.38 9.06
N LEU A 76 -6.02 10.53 8.08
CA LEU A 76 -6.69 9.24 8.27
C LEU A 76 -5.73 8.10 8.01
N HIS A 77 -5.92 7.00 8.75
CA HIS A 77 -5.20 5.76 8.53
C HIS A 77 -6.03 4.89 7.59
N ILE A 78 -5.45 4.46 6.47
CA ILE A 78 -6.11 3.56 5.53
C ILE A 78 -5.96 2.13 6.04
N GLU A 79 -7.09 1.44 6.19
CA GLU A 79 -7.15 0.03 6.59
C GLU A 79 -7.27 -0.88 5.37
N LYS A 80 -8.06 -0.46 4.38
CA LYS A 80 -8.30 -1.22 3.15
C LYS A 80 -8.67 -0.30 1.99
N ILE A 81 -8.25 -0.67 0.79
CA ILE A 81 -8.65 -0.02 -0.46
C ILE A 81 -9.39 -1.04 -1.33
N ASP A 82 -10.66 -0.78 -1.60
CA ASP A 82 -11.45 -1.51 -2.59
C ASP A 82 -11.38 -0.78 -3.93
N TYR A 83 -10.45 -1.21 -4.78
CA TYR A 83 -10.23 -0.64 -6.10
C TYR A 83 -11.41 -0.88 -7.06
N ARG A 84 -12.15 -1.98 -6.88
CA ARG A 84 -13.27 -2.34 -7.76
C ARG A 84 -14.47 -1.42 -7.50
N ASN A 85 -14.78 -1.20 -6.22
CA ASN A 85 -15.89 -0.33 -5.81
C ASN A 85 -15.46 1.13 -5.63
N GLN A 86 -14.16 1.42 -5.74
CA GLN A 86 -13.56 2.73 -5.51
C GLN A 86 -13.89 3.31 -4.12
N VAL A 87 -13.67 2.49 -3.07
CA VAL A 87 -13.91 2.85 -1.67
C VAL A 87 -12.67 2.57 -0.82
N ILE A 88 -12.26 3.56 -0.03
CA ILE A 88 -11.28 3.43 1.06
C ILE A 88 -12.05 3.17 2.35
N HIS A 89 -11.61 2.17 3.11
CA HIS A 89 -11.93 2.03 4.53
C HIS A 89 -10.81 2.63 5.35
N ALA A 90 -11.16 3.54 6.26
CA ALA A 90 -10.20 4.27 7.06
C ALA A 90 -10.59 4.32 8.53
N SER A 91 -9.61 4.62 9.37
CA SER A 91 -9.79 4.99 10.77
C SER A 91 -9.19 6.35 11.06
N ASP A 92 -9.73 6.99 12.10
CA ASP A 92 -9.29 8.28 12.61
C ASP A 92 -8.80 8.11 14.06
N PRO A 93 -7.56 7.65 14.27
CA PRO A 93 -7.03 7.40 15.62
C PRO A 93 -6.92 8.69 16.45
N GLN A 94 -6.83 9.85 15.81
CA GLN A 94 -6.76 11.15 16.47
C GLN A 94 -8.14 11.74 16.77
N ARG A 95 -9.21 11.14 16.21
CA ARG A 95 -10.61 11.59 16.29
C ARG A 95 -10.83 13.02 15.79
N CYS A 96 -10.01 13.46 14.82
CA CYS A 96 -10.08 14.76 14.14
C CYS A 96 -11.42 15.01 13.44
N LEU A 97 -12.04 13.97 12.89
CA LEU A 97 -13.29 14.06 12.16
C LEU A 97 -14.46 14.52 13.04
N LEU A 98 -14.34 14.41 14.37
CA LEU A 98 -15.30 14.98 15.31
C LEU A 98 -15.42 16.50 15.18
N ARG A 99 -14.33 17.18 14.82
CA ARG A 99 -14.30 18.64 14.69
C ARG A 99 -15.05 19.16 13.46
N GLN A 100 -15.17 18.34 12.42
CA GLN A 100 -15.55 18.80 11.08
C GLN A 100 -16.82 18.15 10.53
N TYR A 101 -17.68 17.66 11.44
CA TYR A 101 -18.95 16.98 11.15
C TYR A 101 -19.84 17.69 10.10
N SER A 102 -19.69 18.99 9.89
CA SER A 102 -20.57 19.79 9.03
C SER A 102 -20.03 20.25 7.68
N SER A 103 -18.75 20.05 7.29
CA SER A 103 -18.25 20.75 6.08
C SER A 103 -17.01 20.18 5.38
N TYR A 104 -16.68 18.90 5.52
CA TYR A 104 -15.64 18.33 4.64
C TYR A 104 -16.18 18.11 3.23
N SER A 105 -15.81 19.00 2.30
CA SER A 105 -16.05 18.86 0.87
C SER A 105 -14.70 18.81 0.16
N SER A 106 -14.25 17.61 -0.21
CA SER A 106 -13.14 17.43 -1.16
C SER A 106 -13.70 17.25 -2.55
N SER A 107 -13.03 17.83 -3.55
CA SER A 107 -13.33 17.60 -4.96
C SER A 107 -12.98 16.18 -5.41
N VAL A 108 -12.10 15.49 -4.66
CA VAL A 108 -11.56 14.17 -5.03
C VAL A 108 -12.28 13.05 -4.28
N PHE A 109 -12.50 13.23 -2.97
CA PHE A 109 -13.07 12.20 -2.11
C PHE A 109 -14.42 12.63 -1.55
N HIS A 110 -15.42 11.75 -1.71
CA HIS A 110 -16.69 11.84 -1.01
C HIS A 110 -16.60 11.05 0.29
N LEU A 111 -16.54 11.78 1.41
CA LEU A 111 -16.50 11.20 2.74
C LEU A 111 -17.90 10.73 3.15
N GLN A 112 -18.00 9.46 3.50
CA GLN A 112 -19.21 8.82 4.01
C GLN A 112 -18.86 8.12 5.32
N PHE A 113 -19.68 8.29 6.35
CA PHE A 113 -19.50 7.55 7.59
C PHE A 113 -20.86 7.20 8.17
N LYS A 114 -20.91 6.09 8.90
CA LYS A 114 -22.09 5.73 9.67
C LYS A 114 -21.98 6.41 11.02
N LYS A 115 -23.07 7.05 11.45
CA LYS A 115 -23.14 7.55 12.82
C LYS A 115 -23.21 6.35 13.76
N SER A 116 -22.45 6.39 14.85
CA SER A 116 -22.66 5.46 15.95
C SER A 116 -24.12 5.53 16.40
N LYS A 117 -24.69 4.38 16.82
CA LYS A 117 -26.00 4.35 17.48
C LYS A 117 -25.96 5.00 18.86
N VAL A 118 -24.77 5.06 19.43
CA VAL A 118 -24.52 5.60 20.77
C VAL A 118 -23.95 7.00 20.64
N ASN A 119 -24.51 7.93 21.41
CA ASN A 119 -24.00 9.29 21.49
C ASN A 119 -22.77 9.31 22.40
N PHE A 120 -21.83 10.18 22.06
CA PHE A 120 -20.69 10.45 22.94
C PHE A 120 -20.79 11.88 23.45
N THR A 121 -20.46 12.05 24.71
CA THR A 121 -20.30 13.36 25.34
C THR A 121 -18.83 13.74 25.28
N ILE A 122 -18.57 14.93 24.74
CA ILE A 122 -17.24 15.53 24.67
C ILE A 122 -17.00 16.35 25.94
N PHE A 123 -15.90 16.05 26.62
CA PHE A 123 -15.49 16.68 27.86
C PHE A 123 -14.15 17.40 27.69
N ASN A 124 -14.04 18.61 28.21
CA ASN A 124 -12.78 19.33 28.38
C ASN A 124 -12.32 19.16 29.81
N CYS A 125 -11.10 18.69 30.02
CA CYS A 125 -10.63 18.37 31.34
C CYS A 125 -9.20 18.85 31.57
N SER A 126 -8.86 19.14 32.82
CA SER A 126 -7.48 19.43 33.20
C SER A 126 -6.55 18.27 32.87
N LEU A 127 -5.30 18.56 32.50
CA LEU A 127 -4.30 17.54 32.18
C LEU A 127 -4.20 16.47 33.27
N ASN A 128 -4.37 15.20 32.88
CA ASN A 128 -4.18 14.08 33.80
C ASN A 128 -3.66 12.85 33.05
N ASN A 129 -2.53 12.32 33.52
CA ASN A 129 -1.84 11.18 32.90
C ASN A 129 -2.55 9.83 33.11
N THR A 130 -3.58 9.75 33.97
CA THR A 130 -4.28 8.48 34.27
C THR A 130 -5.51 8.22 33.40
N ARG A 131 -5.70 8.97 32.31
CA ARG A 131 -6.90 8.87 31.46
C ARG A 131 -6.86 7.65 30.53
N PRO A 132 -8.00 6.97 30.29
CA PRO A 132 -8.08 5.88 29.31
C PRO A 132 -7.77 6.37 27.89
N LEU A 133 -6.80 5.73 27.22
CA LEU A 133 -6.35 6.11 25.88
C LEU A 133 -7.47 6.00 24.83
N ASN A 134 -8.42 5.08 25.03
CA ASN A 134 -9.58 4.88 24.17
C ASN A 134 -10.64 5.99 24.27
N TRP A 135 -10.56 6.89 25.25
CA TRP A 135 -11.47 8.03 25.37
C TRP A 135 -10.86 9.33 24.86
N MET A 136 -9.54 9.39 24.69
CA MET A 136 -8.89 10.61 24.23
C MET A 136 -9.36 10.99 22.82
N ALA A 137 -9.50 12.29 22.61
CA ALA A 137 -9.60 12.91 21.30
C ALA A 137 -8.41 13.86 21.13
N PRO A 138 -7.19 13.34 20.84
CA PRO A 138 -5.96 14.12 20.94
C PRO A 138 -5.93 15.35 20.03
N CYS A 139 -6.68 15.33 18.92
CA CYS A 139 -6.80 16.46 18.01
C CYS A 139 -7.51 17.69 18.59
N LEU A 140 -8.34 17.49 19.61
CA LEU A 140 -9.06 18.53 20.33
C LEU A 140 -8.33 18.89 21.63
N SER A 141 -7.46 18.02 22.12
CA SER A 141 -6.57 18.28 23.25
C SER A 141 -5.51 19.33 22.90
N THR A 142 -4.99 19.99 23.93
CA THR A 142 -3.87 20.94 23.81
C THR A 142 -2.81 20.65 24.86
N ALA A 143 -1.74 21.43 24.88
CA ALA A 143 -0.73 21.37 25.93
C ALA A 143 -1.22 21.77 27.33
N HIS A 144 -2.49 22.20 27.49
CA HIS A 144 -3.06 22.66 28.77
C HIS A 144 -4.28 21.86 29.23
N TYR A 145 -4.94 21.13 28.32
CA TYR A 145 -6.14 20.37 28.64
C TYR A 145 -6.31 19.16 27.73
N ASP A 146 -6.96 18.14 28.27
CA ASP A 146 -7.33 16.92 27.56
C ASP A 146 -8.79 16.96 27.16
N VAL A 147 -9.09 16.56 25.93
CA VAL A 147 -10.46 16.35 25.47
C VAL A 147 -10.75 14.86 25.43
N LEU A 148 -11.83 14.48 26.11
CA LEU A 148 -12.33 13.11 26.14
C LEU A 148 -13.66 12.99 25.38
N ALA A 149 -13.81 11.92 24.62
CA ALA A 149 -15.08 11.47 24.06
C ALA A 149 -15.51 10.21 24.81
N VAL A 150 -16.51 10.36 25.67
CA VAL A 150 -17.04 9.30 26.53
C VAL A 150 -18.41 8.90 26.04
N ASP A 151 -18.69 7.61 26.01
CA ASP A 151 -20.02 7.09 25.70
C ASP A 151 -21.05 7.65 26.69
N SER A 152 -22.10 8.29 26.18
CA SER A 152 -23.12 8.95 27.00
C SER A 152 -23.97 7.98 27.83
N GLU A 153 -23.95 6.68 27.53
CA GLU A 153 -24.65 5.64 28.30
C GLU A 153 -23.83 5.09 29.48
N LEU A 154 -22.53 5.43 29.57
CA LEU A 154 -21.70 5.01 30.70
C LEU A 154 -22.01 5.84 31.96
N SER A 155 -22.09 5.16 33.11
CA SER A 155 -22.25 5.81 34.42
C SER A 155 -21.03 6.69 34.71
N ILE A 156 -21.30 7.95 35.09
CA ILE A 156 -20.27 8.92 35.53
C ILE A 156 -19.83 8.60 36.97
N GLU A 157 -20.68 7.91 37.74
CA GLU A 157 -20.50 7.62 39.16
C GLU A 157 -19.30 6.71 39.46
N ASP A 158 -18.83 5.91 38.50
CA ASP A 158 -17.71 4.99 38.67
C ASP A 158 -16.36 5.58 38.21
N ASN A 159 -16.30 6.88 37.90
CA ASN A 159 -15.25 7.40 37.02
C ASN A 159 -14.60 8.69 37.54
N GLU A 160 -13.72 8.55 38.54
CA GLU A 160 -12.84 9.59 39.10
C GLU A 160 -12.16 10.46 38.01
N SER A 161 -11.93 9.87 36.83
CA SER A 161 -11.32 10.53 35.67
C SER A 161 -12.15 11.69 35.08
N LEU A 162 -13.46 11.76 35.37
CA LEU A 162 -14.37 12.78 34.86
C LEU A 162 -14.68 13.89 35.88
N LEU A 163 -14.25 13.77 37.14
CA LEU A 163 -14.52 14.77 38.18
C LEU A 163 -13.86 16.13 37.92
N SER A 164 -12.75 16.13 37.15
CA SER A 164 -12.02 17.35 36.72
C SER A 164 -12.45 17.86 35.33
N CYS A 165 -13.54 17.33 34.79
CA CYS A 165 -13.99 17.61 33.42
C CYS A 165 -15.23 18.52 33.39
N THR A 166 -15.28 19.40 32.39
CA THR A 166 -16.47 20.17 32.02
C THR A 166 -17.05 19.61 30.73
N LYS A 167 -18.35 19.33 30.71
CA LYS A 167 -19.07 18.93 29.49
C LYS A 167 -19.02 20.06 28.47
N MET A 168 -18.61 19.74 27.24
CA MET A 168 -18.61 20.69 26.12
C MET A 168 -19.89 20.56 25.29
N TYR A 169 -20.11 19.40 24.66
CA TYR A 169 -21.24 19.12 23.77
C TYR A 169 -21.37 17.61 23.54
N ASP A 170 -22.54 17.17 23.06
CA ASP A 170 -22.77 15.78 22.64
C ASP A 170 -22.63 15.68 21.12
N LEU A 171 -21.96 14.63 20.63
CA LEU A 171 -21.82 14.37 19.21
C LEU A 171 -21.89 12.86 18.93
N PRO A 172 -22.61 12.43 17.88
CA PRO A 172 -22.49 11.07 17.39
C PRO A 172 -21.10 10.89 16.76
N VAL A 173 -20.25 10.05 17.37
CA VAL A 173 -18.92 9.74 16.83
C VAL A 173 -19.07 8.99 15.50
N PRO A 174 -18.36 9.41 14.43
CA PRO A 174 -18.28 8.66 13.19
C PRO A 174 -17.73 7.25 13.43
N HIS A 175 -18.44 6.25 12.92
CA HIS A 175 -18.01 4.86 12.85
C HIS A 175 -18.01 4.41 11.38
N ASP A 176 -17.17 3.44 11.02
CA ASP A 176 -17.10 2.91 9.64
C ASP A 176 -16.85 4.04 8.63
N ILE A 177 -15.70 4.71 8.77
CA ILE A 177 -15.30 5.83 7.92
C ILE A 177 -14.92 5.30 6.54
N ARG A 178 -15.63 5.78 5.52
CA ARG A 178 -15.45 5.39 4.13
C ARG A 178 -15.21 6.62 3.26
N LEU A 179 -14.28 6.51 2.34
CA LEU A 179 -14.08 7.54 1.32
C LEU A 179 -14.25 6.90 -0.05
N SER A 180 -15.19 7.41 -0.83
CA SER A 180 -15.34 7.00 -2.23
C SER A 180 -14.75 8.05 -3.14
N TRP A 181 -14.17 7.62 -4.26
CA TRP A 181 -13.72 8.52 -5.33
C TRP A 181 -14.36 8.12 -6.65
N SER A 182 -14.60 9.09 -7.53
CA SER A 182 -15.24 8.86 -8.83
C SER A 182 -14.24 8.92 -9.99
N SER A 183 -13.29 9.85 -9.93
CA SER A 183 -12.24 10.04 -10.94
C SER A 183 -10.85 9.84 -10.33
N PRO A 184 -9.96 9.03 -10.94
CA PRO A 184 -10.19 8.29 -12.17
C PRO A 184 -11.08 7.05 -11.96
N ASN A 185 -11.86 6.69 -12.98
CA ASN A 185 -12.75 5.53 -12.94
C ASN A 185 -12.00 4.25 -13.33
N CYS A 186 -11.35 3.64 -12.33
CA CYS A 186 -10.63 2.38 -12.47
C CYS A 186 -11.49 1.14 -12.16
N GLY A 187 -12.70 1.31 -11.61
CA GLY A 187 -13.58 0.22 -11.19
C GLY A 187 -13.97 -0.71 -12.34
N SER A 188 -14.12 -0.17 -13.55
CA SER A 188 -14.38 -0.96 -14.77
C SER A 188 -13.21 -1.89 -15.12
N CYS A 189 -11.96 -1.42 -15.02
CA CYS A 189 -10.77 -2.23 -15.24
C CYS A 189 -10.72 -3.38 -14.22
N GLU A 190 -10.87 -3.05 -12.93
CA GLU A 190 -10.80 -4.02 -11.83
C GLU A 190 -11.91 -5.06 -11.90
N ALA A 191 -13.13 -4.68 -12.36
CA ALA A 191 -14.22 -5.62 -12.59
C ALA A 191 -13.91 -6.67 -13.67
N THR A 192 -13.05 -6.33 -14.65
CA THR A 192 -12.53 -7.25 -15.67
C THR A 192 -11.22 -7.94 -15.26
N GLY A 193 -10.81 -7.80 -14.00
CA GLY A 193 -9.56 -8.35 -13.49
C GLY A 193 -8.30 -7.72 -14.08
N LYS A 194 -8.41 -6.50 -14.63
CA LYS A 194 -7.31 -5.69 -15.15
C LYS A 194 -6.92 -4.60 -14.15
N GLN A 195 -5.76 -4.01 -14.36
CA GLN A 195 -5.27 -2.87 -13.57
C GLN A 195 -5.43 -1.57 -14.36
N CYS A 196 -5.41 -0.44 -13.65
CA CYS A 196 -5.61 0.90 -14.20
C CYS A 196 -4.29 1.69 -14.13
N ARG A 197 -3.98 2.50 -15.15
CA ARG A 197 -2.79 3.38 -15.15
C ARG A 197 -3.05 4.67 -15.92
N LEU A 198 -2.19 5.67 -15.73
CA LEU A 198 -2.14 6.85 -16.60
C LEU A 198 -1.77 6.48 -18.03
N ARG A 199 -2.45 7.11 -18.98
CA ARG A 199 -2.14 7.02 -20.39
C ARG A 199 -0.88 7.83 -20.72
N LYS A 200 0.11 7.20 -21.38
CA LYS A 200 1.42 7.83 -21.66
C LYS A 200 1.37 9.03 -22.63
N ASN A 201 0.36 9.10 -23.50
CA ASN A 201 0.28 10.09 -24.59
C ASN A 201 -0.76 11.20 -24.35
N SER A 202 -1.15 11.41 -23.10
CA SER A 202 -2.15 12.43 -22.74
C SER A 202 -1.50 13.80 -22.61
N ILE A 203 -1.71 14.66 -23.61
CA ILE A 203 -1.10 16.00 -23.69
C ILE A 203 -1.97 17.06 -22.96
N THR A 204 -3.26 16.78 -22.72
CA THR A 204 -4.21 17.79 -22.20
C THR A 204 -5.17 17.30 -21.10
N GLU A 205 -5.48 16.00 -21.03
CA GLU A 205 -6.37 15.42 -20.00
C GLU A 205 -5.69 14.23 -19.33
N LEU A 206 -5.80 14.11 -18.00
CA LEU A 206 -5.29 12.97 -17.20
C LEU A 206 -6.09 11.70 -17.50
N GLU A 207 -5.97 11.17 -18.71
CA GLU A 207 -6.68 9.96 -19.12
C GLU A 207 -6.05 8.70 -18.51
N THR A 208 -6.91 7.72 -18.26
CA THR A 208 -6.52 6.42 -17.72
C THR A 208 -6.89 5.29 -18.65
N GLU A 209 -6.08 4.24 -18.68
CA GLU A 209 -6.31 3.04 -19.48
C GLU A 209 -6.21 1.76 -18.63
N CYS A 210 -6.95 0.73 -19.04
CA CYS A 210 -6.83 -0.60 -18.45
C CYS A 210 -5.65 -1.36 -19.07
N TYR A 211 -4.85 -2.01 -18.24
CA TYR A 211 -3.75 -2.86 -18.67
C TYR A 211 -3.73 -4.19 -17.90
N GLY A 212 -2.97 -5.15 -18.43
CA GLY A 212 -2.92 -6.51 -17.91
C GLY A 212 -3.96 -7.43 -18.55
N LEU A 213 -3.67 -8.73 -18.47
CA LEU A 213 -4.57 -9.78 -18.93
C LEU A 213 -5.59 -10.07 -17.84
N HIS A 214 -6.82 -10.39 -18.26
CA HIS A 214 -7.89 -10.83 -17.36
C HIS A 214 -7.33 -11.94 -16.45
N LYS A 215 -7.42 -11.77 -15.13
CA LYS A 215 -7.15 -12.83 -14.12
C LYS A 215 -8.20 -13.94 -14.26
N VAL A 216 -8.21 -14.66 -15.39
CA VAL A 216 -8.80 -16.00 -15.43
C VAL A 216 -7.77 -16.89 -14.75
N ILE A 217 -7.91 -17.12 -13.44
CA ILE A 217 -7.26 -18.27 -12.83
C ILE A 217 -8.00 -19.50 -13.36
N SER A 218 -7.64 -19.93 -14.56
CA SER A 218 -8.02 -21.25 -15.03
C SER A 218 -7.10 -22.23 -14.31
N LYS A 219 -7.63 -23.26 -13.67
CA LYS A 219 -6.82 -24.35 -13.08
C LYS A 219 -5.84 -24.99 -14.09
N ASN A 220 -6.04 -24.77 -15.39
CA ASN A 220 -5.15 -25.22 -16.46
C ASN A 220 -3.89 -24.36 -16.65
N SER A 221 -3.92 -23.06 -16.32
CA SER A 221 -2.76 -22.18 -16.48
C SER A 221 -1.69 -22.41 -15.41
N GLU A 222 -2.08 -22.79 -14.19
CA GLU A 222 -1.13 -23.16 -13.11
C GLU A 222 -0.34 -24.43 -13.44
N LYS A 223 -1.00 -25.45 -14.01
CA LYS A 223 -0.31 -26.67 -14.49
C LYS A 223 0.64 -26.41 -15.65
N LYS A 224 0.32 -25.44 -16.51
CA LYS A 224 1.17 -25.08 -17.65
C LYS A 224 2.38 -24.27 -17.21
N LEU A 225 2.21 -23.36 -16.24
CA LEU A 225 3.30 -22.56 -15.66
C LEU A 225 4.29 -23.43 -14.86
N SER A 226 3.80 -24.34 -14.01
CA SER A 226 4.66 -25.25 -13.25
C SER A 226 5.45 -26.21 -14.14
N LYS A 227 4.87 -26.63 -15.27
CA LYS A 227 5.56 -27.46 -16.26
C LYS A 227 6.67 -26.70 -16.99
N ILE A 228 6.48 -25.40 -17.25
CA ILE A 228 7.50 -24.53 -17.87
C ILE A 228 8.63 -24.23 -16.87
N GLU A 229 8.32 -23.93 -15.61
CA GLU A 229 9.33 -23.71 -14.57
C GLU A 229 10.20 -24.95 -14.32
N ASN A 230 9.59 -26.14 -14.30
CA ASN A 230 10.34 -27.40 -14.20
C ASN A 230 11.23 -27.65 -15.41
N LEU A 231 10.74 -27.43 -16.64
CA LEU A 231 11.59 -27.55 -17.83
C LEU A 231 12.78 -26.58 -17.78
N THR A 232 12.55 -25.36 -17.32
CA THR A 232 13.59 -24.33 -17.23
C THR A 232 14.66 -24.72 -16.19
N ARG A 233 14.24 -25.23 -15.03
CA ARG A 233 15.16 -25.76 -14.00
C ARG A 233 15.96 -26.96 -14.50
N VAL A 234 15.33 -27.89 -15.23
CA VAL A 234 16.00 -29.05 -15.81
C VAL A 234 17.03 -28.63 -16.86
N LEU A 235 16.69 -27.69 -17.75
CA LEU A 235 17.61 -27.18 -18.77
C LEU A 235 18.80 -26.42 -18.15
N ILE A 236 18.57 -25.65 -17.09
CA ILE A 236 19.66 -24.99 -16.34
C ILE A 236 20.57 -26.03 -15.69
N PHE A 237 20.00 -27.10 -15.11
CA PHE A 237 20.77 -28.19 -14.51
C PHE A 237 21.61 -28.96 -15.54
N TYR A 238 21.05 -29.27 -16.72
CA TYR A 238 21.81 -29.91 -17.79
C TYR A 238 22.94 -29.01 -18.32
N ARG A 239 22.72 -27.70 -18.48
CA ARG A 239 23.79 -26.75 -18.83
C ARG A 239 24.87 -26.65 -17.75
N TYR A 240 24.50 -26.82 -16.48
CA TYR A 240 25.47 -26.87 -15.38
C TYR A 240 26.31 -28.16 -15.44
N LEU A 241 25.68 -29.31 -15.72
CA LEU A 241 26.38 -30.58 -15.88
C LEU A 241 27.30 -30.63 -17.11
N GLU A 242 26.88 -30.08 -18.25
CA GLU A 242 27.74 -29.94 -19.43
C GLU A 242 28.99 -29.10 -19.12
N LYS A 243 28.84 -28.02 -18.34
CA LYS A 243 29.97 -27.22 -17.86
C LYS A 243 30.83 -27.99 -16.86
N ALA A 244 30.26 -28.85 -16.03
CA ALA A 244 31.01 -29.66 -15.06
C ALA A 244 31.82 -30.78 -15.72
N THR A 245 31.35 -31.35 -16.84
CA THR A 245 32.07 -32.39 -17.59
C THR A 245 33.28 -31.87 -18.37
N ASP A 246 33.42 -30.55 -18.54
CA ASP A 246 34.59 -29.93 -19.19
C ASP A 246 35.77 -29.71 -18.20
N TYR A 247 35.52 -29.88 -16.89
CA TYR A 247 36.57 -29.88 -15.87
C TYR A 247 37.02 -31.32 -15.59
N ARG A 248 38.14 -31.74 -16.18
CA ARG A 248 38.90 -32.91 -15.69
C ARG A 248 39.43 -32.61 -14.29
N CYS A 249 38.65 -32.91 -13.25
CA CYS A 249 39.17 -33.05 -11.90
C CYS A 249 39.76 -34.46 -11.74
N ASN A 250 41.07 -34.50 -11.56
CA ASN A 250 41.83 -35.71 -11.26
C ASN A 250 41.34 -36.32 -9.93
N HIS A 251 41.20 -37.64 -9.89
CA HIS A 251 40.67 -38.41 -8.77
C HIS A 251 41.35 -38.09 -7.42
N ARG A 252 40.55 -37.70 -6.42
CA ARG A 252 40.67 -38.25 -5.05
C ARG A 252 39.34 -38.13 -4.31
N ILE A 253 38.79 -39.28 -4.01
CA ILE A 253 37.63 -39.50 -3.13
C ILE A 253 38.07 -39.21 -1.70
N ILE A 254 37.28 -38.43 -0.95
CA ILE A 254 36.88 -38.65 0.46
C ILE A 254 35.84 -37.57 0.85
N PRO A 255 34.78 -37.94 1.59
CA PRO A 255 33.62 -37.09 1.89
C PRO A 255 33.94 -36.08 3.00
N PHE A 256 33.30 -34.90 2.95
CA PHE A 256 32.84 -34.06 4.07
C PHE A 256 32.74 -32.61 3.57
N TRP A 257 31.52 -32.08 3.47
CA TRP A 257 31.28 -30.66 3.23
C TRP A 257 31.63 -29.87 4.50
N HIS A 258 32.83 -29.29 4.53
CA HIS A 258 33.08 -28.06 5.27
C HIS A 258 33.41 -26.97 4.24
N PHE A 259 32.66 -25.88 4.31
CA PHE A 259 32.86 -24.67 3.51
C PHE A 259 34.31 -24.19 3.55
N SER A 260 34.91 -23.96 2.40
CA SER A 260 36.00 -22.99 2.27
C SER A 260 35.97 -22.32 0.91
N HIS A 261 36.00 -20.99 1.00
CA HIS A 261 35.95 -20.00 -0.06
C HIS A 261 37.02 -20.21 -1.13
N CYS A 262 36.65 -20.11 -2.41
CA CYS A 262 37.58 -19.76 -3.47
C CYS A 262 37.34 -18.31 -3.89
N SER A 263 38.32 -17.47 -3.59
CA SER A 263 38.42 -16.07 -3.99
C SER A 263 38.75 -15.94 -5.48
N LEU A 264 38.18 -14.93 -6.13
CA LEU A 264 38.52 -14.50 -7.49
C LEU A 264 39.96 -13.97 -7.57
N PRO A 265 40.71 -14.22 -8.66
CA PRO A 265 41.86 -13.41 -9.02
C PRO A 265 41.39 -12.15 -9.77
N ASN A 266 41.92 -11.01 -9.34
CA ASN A 266 41.76 -9.71 -9.99
C ASN A 266 42.32 -9.72 -11.42
N LEU A 267 41.59 -9.07 -12.33
CA LEU A 267 42.11 -8.38 -13.52
C LEU A 267 41.22 -7.17 -13.79
#